data_AF-D2Z2J6-F1
#
_entry.id   AF-D2Z2J6-F1
#
_cell.length_a   1.000
_cell.length_b   1.000
_cell.length_c   1.000
_cell.angle_alpha   90.00
_cell.angle_beta   90.00
_cell.angle_gamma   90.00
#
_symmetry.space_group_name_H-M   'P 1'
#
loop_
_entity.id
_entity.type
_entity.pdbx_description
1 polymer ?
#
loop_
_entity_poly.entity_id
_entity_poly.type
_entity_poly.pdbx_seq_one_letter_code
_entity_poly.pdbx_strand_id
1 'polypeptide(L)'
;MIFLDGSAYDVVVAARDRIHLGWTLLNHPLYGNFRPYHQPFRSMFLRAPMDQSRPAVDETSLSLVEKAIEVYLSCSDRWLIPDETPEVMYRDCSILDYDLMKETLYKEGVLR
;
A
#
# COMPACT_ATOMS: atom_id res chain seq x y z
N MET A 1 11.64 -6.81 1.67
CA MET A 1 10.52 -6.22 2.43
C MET A 1 11.05 -4.97 3.11
N ILE A 2 10.34 -3.86 2.99
CA ILE A 2 10.73 -2.57 3.58
C ILE A 2 9.61 -2.18 4.53
N PHE A 3 9.94 -1.93 5.78
CA PHE A 3 9.02 -1.35 6.75
C PHE A 3 9.26 0.15 6.80
N LEU A 4 8.17 0.90 6.91
CA LEU A 4 8.21 2.34 7.06
C LEU A 4 7.64 2.67 8.42
N ASP A 5 8.39 3.42 9.22
CA ASP A 5 7.91 3.98 10.46
C ASP A 5 7.01 5.16 10.11
N GLY A 6 5.70 4.96 10.24
CA GLY A 6 4.70 5.95 9.83
C GLY A 6 3.30 5.38 9.67
N SER A 7 2.45 6.16 9.03
CA SER A 7 1.06 5.84 8.75
C SER A 7 0.90 5.03 7.46
N ALA A 8 -0.28 4.46 7.26
CA ALA A 8 -0.68 3.87 5.98
C ALA A 8 -0.53 4.84 4.79
N TYR A 9 -0.64 6.16 5.01
CA TYR A 9 -0.42 7.16 3.96
C TYR A 9 1.04 7.16 3.48
N ASP A 10 2.00 7.07 4.40
CA ASP A 10 3.43 7.06 4.07
C ASP A 10 3.80 5.87 3.19
N VAL A 11 3.14 4.72 3.38
CA VAL A 11 3.27 3.55 2.51
C VAL A 11 2.76 3.85 1.09
N VAL A 12 1.62 4.52 0.95
CA VAL A 12 1.05 4.88 -0.35
C VAL A 12 1.95 5.89 -1.07
N VAL A 13 2.49 6.88 -0.35
CA VAL A 13 3.46 7.85 -0.90
C VAL A 13 4.74 7.16 -1.35
N ALA A 14 5.31 6.28 -0.51
CA ALA A 14 6.52 5.53 -0.85
C ALA A 14 6.31 4.57 -2.04
N ALA A 15 5.08 4.13 -2.27
CA ALA A 15 4.71 3.37 -3.46
C ALA A 15 4.69 4.25 -4.71
N ARG A 16 4.08 5.44 -4.66
CA ARG A 16 4.12 6.43 -5.75
C ARG A 16 5.54 6.79 -6.14
N ASP A 17 6.40 7.07 -5.17
CA ASP A 17 7.79 7.45 -5.44
C ASP A 17 8.55 6.34 -6.17
N ARG A 18 8.29 5.06 -5.83
CA ARG A 18 8.83 3.91 -6.56
C ARG A 18 8.22 3.75 -7.96
N ILE A 19 6.93 4.03 -8.12
CA ILE A 19 6.28 3.99 -9.43
C ILE A 19 6.92 5.01 -10.39
N HIS A 20 7.29 6.21 -9.90
CA HIS A 20 8.07 7.17 -10.68
C HIS A 20 9.47 6.65 -11.07
N LEU A 21 10.03 5.69 -10.33
CA LEU A 21 11.27 4.99 -10.68
C LEU A 21 11.04 3.77 -11.59
N GLY A 22 9.84 3.60 -12.13
CA GLY A 22 9.47 2.51 -13.05
C GLY A 22 8.97 1.23 -12.40
N TRP A 23 8.66 1.25 -11.10
CA TRP A 23 8.06 0.09 -10.44
C TRP A 23 6.59 -0.03 -10.82
N THR A 24 6.08 -1.25 -10.93
CA THR A 24 4.66 -1.52 -11.23
C THR A 24 3.92 -1.94 -9.98
N LEU A 25 2.70 -1.43 -9.79
CA LEU A 25 1.83 -1.78 -8.67
C LEU A 25 1.12 -3.13 -8.88
N LEU A 26 1.12 -4.00 -7.86
CA LEU A 26 0.57 -5.36 -7.93
C LEU A 26 -0.73 -5.56 -7.14
N ASN A 27 -1.07 -4.64 -6.25
CA ASN A 27 -2.32 -4.63 -5.50
C ASN A 27 -2.96 -3.25 -5.55
N HIS A 28 -4.29 -3.18 -5.53
CA HIS A 28 -4.99 -1.91 -5.50
C HIS A 28 -4.68 -1.18 -4.17
N PRO A 29 -4.34 0.13 -4.12
CA PRO A 29 -3.95 0.77 -2.85
C PRO A 29 -5.11 0.94 -1.85
N LEU A 30 -6.35 0.88 -2.35
CA LEU A 30 -7.59 0.95 -1.57
C LEU A 30 -8.34 -0.39 -1.67
N TYR A 31 -8.04 -1.36 -0.82
CA TYR A 31 -8.72 -2.66 -0.79
C TYR A 31 -9.73 -2.78 0.35
N GLY A 32 -10.69 -3.70 0.18
CA GLY A 32 -11.66 -4.08 1.22
C GLY A 32 -12.69 -3.01 1.60
N ASN A 33 -12.90 -1.98 0.77
CA ASN A 33 -13.74 -0.81 1.09
C ASN A 33 -13.34 -0.11 2.42
N PHE A 34 -12.14 -0.39 2.94
CA PHE A 34 -11.64 0.23 4.15
C PHE A 34 -11.19 1.66 3.85
N ARG A 35 -11.59 2.57 4.73
CA ARG A 35 -11.15 3.96 4.69
C ARG A 35 -9.82 4.08 5.46
N PRO A 36 -9.05 5.16 5.23
CA PRO A 36 -7.80 5.42 5.97
C PRO A 36 -7.94 5.31 7.51
N TYR A 37 -9.10 5.69 8.04
CA TYR A 37 -9.40 5.67 9.47
C TYR A 37 -9.95 4.33 9.99
N HIS A 38 -9.95 3.27 9.17
CA HIS A 38 -10.33 1.92 9.59
C HIS A 38 -9.14 0.98 9.78
N GLN A 39 -7.97 1.32 9.24
CA GLN A 39 -6.77 0.48 9.33
C GLN A 39 -5.53 1.33 9.59
N PRO A 40 -4.70 0.98 10.59
CA PRO A 40 -3.53 1.77 10.98
C PRO A 40 -2.33 1.61 10.03
N PHE A 41 -2.24 0.50 9.32
CA PHE A 41 -1.17 0.21 8.36
C PHE A 41 -1.73 -0.33 7.05
N ARG A 42 -0.86 -0.43 6.05
CA ARG A 42 -1.18 -0.88 4.71
C ARG A 42 0.01 -1.63 4.13
N SER A 43 -0.24 -2.71 3.40
CA SER A 43 0.78 -3.39 2.60
C SER A 43 0.64 -3.04 1.11
N MET A 44 1.78 -2.76 0.47
CA MET A 44 1.86 -2.47 -0.97
C MET A 44 2.90 -3.36 -1.63
N PHE A 45 2.49 -4.03 -2.70
CA PHE A 45 3.33 -4.92 -3.50
C PHE A 45 3.69 -4.21 -4.80
N LEU A 46 5.01 -4.12 -5.03
CA LEU A 46 5.55 -3.49 -6.22
C LEU A 46 6.50 -4.46 -6.91
N ARG A 47 6.44 -4.50 -8.24
CA ARG A 47 7.41 -5.19 -9.08
C ARG A 47 8.48 -4.20 -9.52
N ALA A 48 9.74 -4.55 -9.30
CA ALA A 48 10.85 -3.76 -9.81
C ALA A 48 10.89 -3.81 -11.35
N PRO A 49 11.31 -2.72 -12.01
CA PRO A 49 11.51 -2.72 -13.46
C PRO A 49 12.57 -3.74 -13.86
N MET A 50 12.38 -4.41 -15.00
CA MET A 50 13.37 -5.36 -15.54
C MET A 50 14.58 -4.63 -16.13
N ASP A 51 14.38 -3.43 -16.69
CA ASP A 51 15.43 -2.58 -17.23
C ASP A 51 15.50 -1.27 -16.45
N GLN A 52 16.64 -1.02 -15.80
CA GLN A 52 16.89 0.16 -14.99
C GLN A 52 17.46 1.34 -15.81
N SER A 53 17.81 1.12 -17.08
CA SER A 53 18.46 2.15 -17.92
C SER A 53 17.49 3.20 -18.45
N ARG A 54 16.21 2.84 -18.62
CA ARG A 54 15.15 3.78 -19.02
C ARG A 54 13.78 3.34 -18.50
N PRO A 55 13.54 3.39 -17.18
CA PRO A 55 12.27 2.99 -16.61
C PRO A 55 11.14 3.87 -17.16
N ALA A 56 10.19 3.25 -17.86
CA ALA A 56 8.94 3.90 -18.21
C ALA A 56 8.02 3.85 -16.99
N VAL A 57 7.29 4.95 -16.73
CA VAL A 57 6.30 4.99 -15.66
C VAL A 57 5.07 4.19 -16.10
N ASP A 58 4.61 3.30 -15.23
CA ASP A 58 3.34 2.60 -15.43
C ASP A 58 2.17 3.55 -15.09
N GLU A 59 1.59 4.16 -16.11
CA GLU A 59 0.52 5.17 -15.98
C GLU A 59 -0.71 4.65 -15.20
N THR A 60 -1.00 3.34 -15.31
CA THR A 60 -2.11 2.74 -14.58
C THR A 60 -1.81 2.71 -13.07
N SER A 61 -0.63 2.25 -12.70
CA SER A 61 -0.13 2.24 -11.33
C SER A 61 -0.10 3.66 -10.75
N LEU A 62 0.39 4.62 -11.53
CA LEU A 62 0.45 6.03 -11.13
C LEU A 62 -0.96 6.59 -10.89
N SER A 63 -1.89 6.39 -11.83
CA SER A 63 -3.27 6.87 -11.67
C SER A 63 -3.96 6.28 -10.43
N LEU A 64 -3.74 4.98 -10.15
CA LEU A 64 -4.33 4.32 -8.99
C LEU A 64 -3.77 4.84 -7.67
N VAL A 65 -2.44 5.00 -7.58
CA VAL A 65 -1.81 5.46 -6.35
C VAL A 65 -2.14 6.93 -6.06
N GLU A 66 -2.23 7.79 -7.07
CA GLU A 66 -2.59 9.20 -6.89
C GLU A 66 -4.04 9.35 -6.41
N LYS A 67 -4.99 8.59 -6.98
CA LYS A 67 -6.37 8.55 -6.47
C LYS A 67 -6.43 8.06 -5.02
N ALA A 68 -5.57 7.12 -4.65
CA ALA A 68 -5.49 6.69 -3.27
C ALA A 68 -4.97 7.79 -2.36
N ILE A 69 -3.90 8.49 -2.77
CA ILE A 69 -3.36 9.66 -2.05
C ILE A 69 -4.46 10.69 -1.79
N GLU A 70 -5.29 11.02 -2.79
CA GLU A 70 -6.43 11.94 -2.63
C GLU A 70 -7.41 11.46 -1.54
N VAL A 71 -7.75 10.17 -1.54
CA VAL A 71 -8.63 9.57 -0.51
C VAL A 71 -8.01 9.68 0.88
N TYR A 72 -6.71 9.42 1.03
CA TYR A 72 -6.02 9.59 2.31
C TYR A 72 -6.04 11.05 2.76
N LEU A 73 -5.66 11.99 1.89
CA LEU A 73 -5.62 13.41 2.22
C LEU A 73 -7.00 13.96 2.63
N SER A 74 -8.08 13.48 2.00
CA SER A 74 -9.46 13.87 2.35
C SER A 74 -9.90 13.47 3.77
N CYS A 75 -9.13 12.60 4.43
CA CYS A 75 -9.38 12.09 5.78
C CYS A 75 -8.16 12.25 6.71
N SER A 76 -7.25 13.19 6.41
CA SER A 76 -5.96 13.36 7.10
C SER A 76 -6.08 13.67 8.60
N ASP A 77 -7.21 14.22 9.03
CA ASP A 77 -7.56 14.49 10.42
C ASP A 77 -7.87 13.23 11.23
N ARG A 78 -8.10 12.08 10.57
CA ARG A 78 -8.56 10.84 11.19
C ARG A 78 -7.66 9.65 10.90
N TRP A 79 -6.44 9.90 10.41
CA TRP A 79 -5.50 8.81 10.19
C TRP A 79 -5.21 8.07 11.49
N LEU A 80 -5.17 6.75 11.37
CA LEU A 80 -4.74 5.90 12.46
C LEU A 80 -3.21 5.75 12.37
N ILE A 81 -2.55 5.92 13.51
CA ILE A 81 -1.11 5.71 13.65
C ILE A 81 -0.92 4.34 14.31
N PRO A 82 -0.09 3.43 13.74
CA PRO A 82 0.14 2.10 14.31
C PRO A 82 0.51 2.11 15.79
N ASP A 83 1.42 2.99 16.20
CA ASP A 83 1.92 3.07 17.59
C ASP A 83 0.87 3.57 18.59
N GLU A 84 -0.15 4.27 18.11
CA GLU A 84 -1.26 4.78 18.92
C GLU A 84 -2.49 3.85 18.87
N THR A 85 -2.43 2.80 18.05
CA THR A 85 -3.56 1.88 17.86
C THR A 85 -3.60 0.84 18.97
N PRO A 86 -4.78 0.57 19.59
CA PRO A 86 -4.90 -0.49 20.58
C PRO A 86 -4.44 -1.84 20.03
N GLU A 87 -3.66 -2.59 20.82
CA GLU A 87 -3.03 -3.86 20.41
C GLU A 87 -4.02 -4.87 19.80
N VAL A 88 -5.23 -4.97 20.36
CA VAL A 88 -6.27 -5.87 19.83
C VAL A 88 -6.67 -5.47 18.41
N MET A 89 -6.89 -4.18 18.18
CA MET A 89 -7.22 -3.66 16.86
C MET A 89 -6.05 -3.80 15.89
N TYR A 90 -4.83 -3.53 16.33
CA TYR A 90 -3.62 -3.72 15.53
C TYR A 90 -3.54 -5.16 15.02
N ARG A 91 -3.70 -6.14 15.91
CA ARG A 91 -3.64 -7.56 15.56
C ARG A 91 -4.73 -7.97 14.58
N ASP A 92 -5.97 -7.57 14.83
CA ASP A 92 -7.09 -7.87 13.92
C ASP A 92 -6.87 -7.26 12.53
N CYS A 93 -6.43 -6.00 12.48
CA CYS A 93 -6.08 -5.34 11.23
C CYS A 93 -4.95 -6.05 10.49
N SER A 94 -3.99 -6.65 11.20
CA SER A 94 -2.83 -7.33 10.58
C SER A 94 -3.24 -8.62 9.87
N ILE A 95 -4.20 -9.33 10.45
CA ILE A 95 -4.77 -10.54 9.87
C ILE A 95 -5.58 -10.16 8.62
N LEU A 96 -6.42 -9.12 8.72
CA LEU A 96 -7.20 -8.63 7.59
C LEU A 96 -6.31 -8.13 6.45
N ASP A 97 -5.24 -7.39 6.77
CA ASP A 97 -4.28 -6.90 5.80
C ASP A 97 -3.62 -8.06 5.04
N TYR A 98 -3.14 -9.07 5.77
CA TYR A 98 -2.58 -10.27 5.18
C TYR A 98 -3.59 -11.01 4.29
N ASP A 99 -4.81 -11.23 4.77
CA ASP A 99 -5.84 -11.97 4.01
C ASP A 99 -6.23 -11.24 2.72
N LEU A 100 -6.31 -9.91 2.75
CA LEU A 100 -6.59 -9.08 1.57
C LEU A 100 -5.45 -9.16 0.53
N MET A 101 -4.22 -9.35 0.99
CA MET A 101 -3.02 -9.45 0.14
C MET A 101 -2.71 -10.87 -0.34
N LYS A 102 -3.30 -11.87 0.28
CA LYS A 102 -3.02 -13.28 0.04
C LYS A 102 -3.19 -13.69 -1.42
N GLU A 103 -4.24 -13.18 -2.08
CA GLU A 103 -4.48 -13.47 -3.50
C GLU A 103 -3.35 -12.92 -4.40
N THR A 104 -2.90 -11.69 -4.16
CA THR A 104 -1.75 -11.11 -4.86
C THR A 104 -0.49 -11.93 -4.61
N LEU A 105 -0.24 -12.34 -3.37
CA LEU A 105 0.92 -13.16 -3.03
C LEU A 105 0.93 -14.52 -3.74
N TYR A 106 -0.22 -15.17 -3.92
CA TYR A 106 -0.33 -16.40 -4.71
C TYR A 106 -0.12 -16.15 -6.21
N LYS A 107 -0.77 -15.12 -6.77
CA LYS A 107 -0.63 -14.75 -8.20
C LYS A 107 0.82 -14.47 -8.56
N GLU A 108 1.56 -13.85 -7.65
CA GLU A 108 2.97 -13.49 -7.81
C GLU A 108 3.94 -14.62 -7.40
N GLY A 109 3.43 -15.78 -6.97
CA GLY A 109 4.24 -16.95 -6.63
C GLY A 109 5.08 -16.82 -5.35
N VAL A 110 4.76 -15.84 -4.49
CA VAL A 110 5.44 -15.62 -3.21
C VAL A 110 4.99 -16.65 -2.16
N LEU A 111 3.68 -16.94 -2.13
CA LEU A 111 3.11 -18.02 -1.32
C LEU A 111 2.87 -19.26 -2.18
N ARG A 112 3.01 -20.45 -1.57
CA ARG A 112 2.77 -21.77 -2.18
C ARG A 112 1.68 -22.51 -1.44
#